data_AF-A0A085BAY6-F1
#
_entry.id   AF-A0A085BAY6-F1
#
_cell.length_a   1.000
_cell.length_b   1.000
_cell.length_c   1.000
_cell.angle_alpha   90.00
_cell.angle_beta   90.00
_cell.angle_gamma   90.00
#
_symmetry.space_group_name_H-M   'P 1'
#
loop_
_entity.id
_entity.type
_entity.pdbx_description
1 polymer ?
#
loop_
_entity_poly.entity_id
_entity_poly.type
_entity_poly.pdbx_seq_one_letter_code
_entity_poly.pdbx_strand_id
1 'polypeptide(L)'
;MKKTIYMAGLFFSAASCDSTTYEEISDNTPITSIVKYEADIKPIIENSCISCHSSSSSAPLTNYSQVRANIDNIINRIQRPAGDPLRMPQGGSLPQNQINIIVKWKADGLIEN
;
A
#
# COMPACT_ATOMS: atom_id res chain seq x y z
N MET A 1 -51.33 -36.31 -38.09
CA MET A 1 -50.63 -37.03 -37.00
C MET A 1 -49.76 -36.03 -36.25
N LYS A 2 -50.09 -35.78 -34.98
CA LYS A 2 -49.34 -34.87 -34.09
C LYS A 2 -48.05 -35.57 -33.65
N LYS A 3 -46.92 -34.85 -33.69
CA LYS A 3 -45.71 -35.19 -32.92
C LYS A 3 -45.15 -33.90 -32.32
N THR A 4 -45.51 -33.66 -31.07
CA THR A 4 -44.73 -32.85 -30.12
C THR A 4 -43.64 -33.75 -29.53
N ILE A 5 -42.46 -33.19 -29.21
CA ILE A 5 -41.75 -33.30 -27.91
C ILE A 5 -40.38 -32.58 -27.95
N TYR A 6 -40.09 -31.98 -26.80
CA TYR A 6 -39.08 -31.02 -26.34
C TYR A 6 -37.62 -31.50 -26.24
N MET A 7 -36.66 -30.57 -26.26
CA MET A 7 -35.51 -30.41 -25.32
C MET A 7 -34.81 -29.08 -25.64
N ALA A 8 -34.93 -28.02 -24.84
CA ALA A 8 -34.19 -27.73 -23.59
C ALA A 8 -32.68 -27.52 -23.79
N GLY A 9 -32.21 -26.27 -23.57
CA GLY A 9 -30.79 -25.87 -23.51
C GLY A 9 -30.60 -24.51 -24.19
N LEU A 10 -29.94 -23.50 -23.64
CA LEU A 10 -29.02 -23.40 -22.52
C LEU A 10 -29.10 -21.94 -22.05
N PHE A 11 -29.56 -21.68 -20.84
CA PHE A 11 -29.56 -20.34 -20.25
C PHE A 11 -28.14 -20.05 -19.78
N PHE A 12 -27.38 -19.29 -20.57
CA PHE A 12 -26.03 -18.87 -20.22
C PHE A 12 -26.12 -17.72 -19.23
N SER A 13 -26.26 -18.07 -17.94
CA SER A 13 -26.12 -17.13 -16.85
C SER A 13 -24.65 -16.73 -16.75
N ALA A 14 -24.27 -15.63 -17.39
CA ALA A 14 -23.07 -14.90 -16.98
C ALA A 14 -23.39 -14.27 -15.62
N ALA A 15 -23.23 -15.03 -14.55
CA ALA A 15 -23.07 -14.47 -13.22
C ALA A 15 -21.73 -13.73 -13.25
N SER A 16 -21.78 -12.43 -13.55
CA SER A 16 -20.70 -11.52 -13.21
C SER A 16 -20.59 -11.57 -11.70
N CYS A 17 -19.64 -12.35 -11.19
CA CYS A 17 -19.18 -12.19 -9.83
C CYS A 17 -18.49 -10.82 -9.78
N ASP A 18 -19.27 -9.77 -9.51
CA ASP A 18 -18.73 -8.60 -8.82
C ASP A 18 -18.33 -9.10 -7.43
N SER A 19 -17.12 -9.64 -7.33
CA SER A 19 -16.43 -9.66 -6.05
C SER A 19 -16.17 -8.20 -5.73
N THR A 20 -17.12 -7.56 -5.06
CA THR A 20 -16.93 -6.29 -4.35
C THR A 20 -15.89 -6.56 -3.27
N THR A 21 -14.64 -6.66 -3.68
CA THR A 21 -13.52 -6.43 -2.80
C THR A 21 -13.76 -5.02 -2.35
N TYR A 22 -13.95 -4.84 -1.04
CA TYR A 22 -14.00 -3.53 -0.39
C TYR A 22 -12.90 -2.71 -1.07
N GLU A 23 -13.27 -1.78 -1.96
CA GLU A 23 -12.31 -0.87 -2.51
C GLU A 23 -11.81 -0.14 -1.28
N GLU A 24 -10.59 -0.47 -0.86
CA GLU A 24 -9.84 0.26 0.15
C GLU A 24 -10.01 1.72 -0.26
N ILE A 25 -10.90 2.43 0.45
CA ILE A 25 -11.28 3.80 0.12
C ILE A 25 -9.99 4.58 0.35
N SER A 26 -9.22 4.74 -0.72
CA SER A 26 -8.00 5.49 -0.73
C SER A 26 -8.44 6.93 -0.52
N ASP A 27 -8.46 7.35 0.73
CA ASP A 27 -8.67 8.74 1.11
C ASP A 27 -7.53 9.54 0.47
N ASN A 28 -7.82 10.05 -0.72
CA ASN A 28 -6.93 10.84 -1.54
C ASN A 28 -7.05 12.33 -1.22
N THR A 29 -7.54 12.65 -0.02
CA THR A 29 -7.60 14.02 0.47
C THR A 29 -6.18 14.62 0.42
N PRO A 30 -6.00 15.78 -0.23
CA PRO A 30 -4.70 16.42 -0.32
C PRO A 30 -4.13 16.70 1.07
N ILE A 31 -2.88 16.27 1.30
CA ILE A 31 -2.13 16.59 2.53
C ILE A 31 -1.64 18.03 2.38
N THR A 32 -2.29 18.98 3.06
CA THR A 32 -1.96 20.41 2.97
C THR A 32 -0.98 20.88 4.05
N SER A 33 -0.87 20.15 5.15
CA SER A 33 0.10 20.42 6.21
C SER A 33 1.52 20.06 5.80
N ILE A 34 2.50 20.68 6.47
CA ILE A 34 3.89 20.24 6.43
C ILE A 34 3.99 18.91 7.18
N VAL A 35 4.56 17.91 6.53
CA VAL A 35 4.81 16.60 7.13
C VAL A 35 6.16 16.60 7.83
N LYS A 36 6.22 16.05 9.03
CA LYS A 36 7.41 16.00 9.89
C LYS A 36 7.71 14.58 10.32
N TYR A 37 8.98 14.27 10.51
CA TYR A 37 9.40 12.91 10.85
C TYR A 37 8.79 12.45 12.17
N GLU A 38 8.98 13.20 13.25
CA GLU A 38 8.54 12.76 14.59
C GLU A 38 7.03 12.62 14.70
N ALA A 39 6.27 13.54 14.06
CA ALA A 39 4.82 13.56 14.15
C ALA A 39 4.13 12.55 13.22
N ASP A 40 4.61 12.43 11.97
CA ASP A 40 3.85 11.77 10.90
C ASP A 40 4.54 10.50 10.37
N ILE A 41 5.86 10.50 10.25
CA ILE A 41 6.60 9.39 9.60
C ILE A 41 6.99 8.31 10.59
N LYS A 42 7.49 8.69 11.75
CA LYS A 42 7.95 7.77 12.79
C LYS A 42 6.85 6.77 13.19
N PRO A 43 5.58 7.16 13.42
CA PRO A 43 4.52 6.20 13.70
C PRO A 43 4.29 5.19 12.56
N ILE A 44 4.43 5.60 11.29
CA ILE A 44 4.29 4.69 10.15
C ILE A 44 5.44 3.68 10.14
N ILE A 45 6.67 4.14 10.33
CA ILE A 45 7.86 3.29 10.35
C ILE A 45 7.81 2.29 11.51
N GLU A 46 7.45 2.74 12.71
CA GLU A 46 7.36 1.90 13.91
C GLU A 46 6.30 0.79 13.74
N ASN A 47 5.15 1.12 13.16
CA ASN A 47 4.04 0.18 13.02
C ASN A 47 4.17 -0.78 11.83
N SER A 48 4.82 -0.35 10.74
CA SER A 48 4.77 -1.08 9.46
C SER A 48 6.14 -1.54 8.95
N CYS A 49 7.25 -1.13 9.56
CA CYS A 49 8.59 -1.43 9.05
C CYS A 49 9.51 -2.08 10.09
N ILE A 50 9.47 -1.66 11.36
CA ILE A 50 10.49 -2.01 12.36
C ILE A 50 10.59 -3.52 12.66
N SER A 51 9.52 -4.30 12.50
CA SER A 51 9.56 -5.76 12.73
C SER A 51 10.64 -6.46 11.88
N CYS A 52 10.91 -5.98 10.67
CA CYS A 52 11.96 -6.48 9.78
C CYS A 52 13.15 -5.51 9.65
N HIS A 53 12.95 -4.23 9.91
CA HIS A 53 13.95 -3.16 9.80
C HIS A 53 14.41 -2.63 11.18
N SER A 54 14.54 -3.54 12.14
CA SER A 54 15.01 -3.23 13.50
C SER A 54 16.50 -2.86 13.53
N SER A 55 17.01 -2.48 14.70
CA SER A 55 18.42 -2.11 14.90
C SER A 55 19.41 -3.24 14.60
N SER A 56 18.98 -4.50 14.68
CA SER A 56 19.79 -5.67 14.36
C SER A 56 19.62 -6.16 12.92
N SER A 57 18.74 -5.53 12.14
CA SER A 57 18.57 -5.85 10.72
C SER A 57 19.74 -5.34 9.87
N SER A 58 19.89 -5.87 8.66
CA SER A 58 20.89 -5.41 7.69
C SER A 58 20.58 -4.03 7.10
N ALA A 59 19.33 -3.55 7.25
CA ALA A 59 18.86 -2.27 6.75
C ALA A 59 17.98 -1.59 7.82
N PRO A 60 18.57 -1.11 8.93
CA PRO A 60 17.80 -0.55 10.04
C PRO A 60 17.11 0.76 9.63
N LEU A 61 15.86 0.94 10.07
CA LEU A 61 15.05 2.14 9.86
C LEU A 61 14.51 2.65 11.21
N THR A 62 15.33 2.68 12.25
CA THR A 62 14.89 2.93 13.63
C THR A 62 15.02 4.39 14.06
N ASN A 63 15.51 5.29 13.20
CA ASN A 63 15.65 6.71 13.50
C ASN A 63 15.57 7.59 12.25
N TYR A 64 15.43 8.90 12.47
CA TYR A 64 15.33 9.93 11.43
C TYR A 64 16.45 9.83 10.40
N SER A 65 17.71 9.75 10.86
CA SER A 65 18.88 9.75 9.96
C SER A 65 18.83 8.56 8.99
N GLN A 66 18.50 7.37 9.48
CA GLN A 66 18.38 6.16 8.67
C GLN A 66 17.22 6.25 7.67
N VAL A 67 16.04 6.68 8.11
CA VAL A 67 14.85 6.80 7.25
C VAL A 67 15.09 7.88 6.19
N ARG A 68 15.64 9.03 6.57
CA ARG A 68 16.02 10.12 5.68
C ARG A 68 17.03 9.67 4.63
N ALA A 69 18.09 8.97 5.04
CA ALA A 69 19.13 8.51 4.13
C ALA A 69 18.63 7.50 3.09
N ASN A 70 17.53 6.79 3.39
CA ASN A 70 16.97 5.74 2.54
C ASN A 70 15.64 6.11 1.88
N ILE A 71 15.18 7.36 1.99
CA ILE A 71 13.82 7.75 1.60
C ILE A 71 13.47 7.39 0.15
N ASP A 72 14.42 7.53 -0.78
CA ASP A 72 14.23 7.17 -2.18
C ASP A 72 14.03 5.67 -2.38
N ASN A 73 14.79 4.85 -1.65
CA ASN A 73 14.62 3.42 -1.66
C ASN A 73 13.27 3.04 -1.04
N ILE A 74 12.94 3.61 0.11
CA ILE A 74 11.67 3.35 0.81
C ILE A 74 10.49 3.63 -0.14
N ILE A 75 10.43 4.82 -0.76
CA ILE A 75 9.38 5.17 -1.72
C ILE A 75 9.35 4.19 -2.88
N ASN A 76 10.51 3.82 -3.44
CA ASN A 76 10.57 2.81 -4.50
C ASN A 76 9.94 1.48 -4.07
N ARG A 77 10.24 0.98 -2.86
CA ARG A 77 9.79 -0.35 -2.39
C ARG A 77 8.29 -0.38 -2.08
N ILE A 78 7.77 0.67 -1.43
CA ILE A 78 6.35 0.71 -0.99
C ILE A 78 5.37 0.91 -2.16
N GLN A 79 5.85 1.43 -3.28
CA GLN A 79 5.04 1.67 -4.49
C GLN A 79 5.11 0.53 -5.53
N ARG A 80 5.89 -0.53 -5.30
CA ARG A 80 6.00 -1.66 -6.25
C ARG A 80 4.68 -2.40 -6.41
N PRO A 81 4.35 -2.97 -7.58
CA PRO A 81 3.11 -3.72 -7.76
C PRO A 81 3.05 -4.97 -6.87
N ALA A 82 1.83 -5.44 -6.59
CA ALA A 82 1.63 -6.70 -5.88
C ALA A 82 2.31 -7.86 -6.62
N GLY A 83 2.98 -8.73 -5.87
CA GLY A 83 3.75 -9.86 -6.42
C GLY A 83 5.19 -9.53 -6.81
N ASP A 84 5.62 -8.26 -6.79
CA ASP A 84 7.05 -7.92 -6.91
C ASP A 84 7.81 -8.43 -5.66
N PRO A 85 8.86 -9.25 -5.81
CA PRO A 85 9.59 -9.86 -4.69
C PRO A 85 10.29 -8.83 -3.80
N LEU A 86 10.45 -7.60 -4.29
CA LEU A 86 11.10 -6.50 -3.62
C LEU A 86 10.09 -5.47 -3.07
N ARG A 87 8.78 -5.72 -3.19
CA ARG A 87 7.74 -4.90 -2.56
C ARG A 87 7.87 -4.99 -1.04
N MET A 88 7.67 -3.85 -0.39
CA MET A 88 7.60 -3.76 1.06
C MET A 88 6.29 -3.08 1.49
N PRO A 89 5.70 -3.47 2.64
CA PRO A 89 6.09 -4.57 3.51
C PRO A 89 5.88 -5.95 2.85
N GLN A 90 6.65 -6.95 3.25
CA GLN A 90 6.45 -8.31 2.74
C GLN A 90 5.09 -8.86 3.19
N GLY A 91 4.35 -9.48 2.27
CA GLY A 91 3.04 -10.07 2.56
C GLY A 91 1.88 -9.07 2.65
N GLY A 92 2.10 -7.78 2.34
CA GLY A 92 1.05 -6.78 2.39
C GLY A 92 1.41 -5.48 1.67
N SER A 93 0.71 -4.41 2.06
CA SER A 93 0.90 -3.06 1.54
C SER A 93 0.59 -2.03 2.59
N LEU A 94 1.30 -0.89 2.55
CA LEU A 94 0.81 0.28 3.27
C LEU A 94 -0.49 0.79 2.63
N PRO A 95 -1.43 1.31 3.43
CA PRO A 95 -2.51 2.15 2.94
C PRO A 95 -2.00 3.31 2.08
N GLN A 96 -2.74 3.68 1.04
CA GLN A 96 -2.30 4.71 0.09
C GLN A 96 -2.09 6.09 0.74
N ASN A 97 -2.89 6.44 1.75
CA ASN A 97 -2.71 7.69 2.51
C ASN A 97 -1.34 7.72 3.23
N GLN A 98 -0.89 6.60 3.81
CA GLN A 98 0.43 6.52 4.45
C GLN A 98 1.58 6.63 3.44
N ILE A 99 1.43 6.01 2.25
CA ILE A 99 2.37 6.19 1.15
C ILE A 99 2.45 7.66 0.75
N ASN A 100 1.30 8.33 0.64
CA ASN A 100 1.23 9.76 0.28
C ASN A 100 1.90 10.64 1.34
N ILE A 101 1.76 10.33 2.64
CA ILE A 101 2.45 11.04 3.73
C ILE A 101 3.97 10.90 3.60
N ILE A 102 4.49 9.70 3.32
CA ILE A 102 5.93 9.46 3.13
C ILE A 102 6.47 10.24 1.91
N VAL A 103 5.72 10.23 0.79
CA VAL A 103 6.10 10.98 -0.42
C VAL A 103 6.06 12.49 -0.17
N LYS A 104 5.04 12.97 0.54
CA LYS A 104 4.88 14.38 0.93
C LYS A 104 6.03 14.85 1.83
N TRP A 105 6.46 14.03 2.79
CA TRP A 105 7.62 14.35 3.63
C TRP A 105 8.90 14.55 2.85
N LYS A 106 9.13 13.74 1.81
CA LYS A 106 10.24 13.96 0.88
C LYS A 106 10.09 15.30 0.14
N ALA A 107 8.90 15.60 -0.36
CA ALA A 107 8.62 16.85 -1.05
C ALA A 107 8.77 18.09 -0.14
N ASP A 108 8.45 17.95 1.14
CA ASP A 108 8.57 19.00 2.16
C ASP A 108 10.01 19.21 2.66
N GLY A 109 10.98 18.44 2.16
CA GLY A 109 12.40 18.61 2.48
C GLY A 109 12.91 17.76 3.64
N LEU A 110 12.21 16.67 3.99
CA LEU A 110 12.63 15.69 5.00
C LEU A 110 12.78 16.32 6.40
N ILE A 111 11.83 17.16 6.79
CA ILE A 111 11.87 17.92 8.05
C ILE A 111 11.73 16.96 9.24
N GLU A 112 12.59 17.12 10.25
CA GLU A 112 12.54 16.27 11.44
C GLU A 112 11.42 16.68 12.40
N ASN A 113 11.33 17.99 12.72
CA ASN A 113 10.49 18.57 13.79
C ASN A 113 9.72 19.83 13.39
#